data_AF-A0A960H8F1-F1
#
_entry.id   AF-A0A960H8F1-F1
#
_cell.length_a   1.000
_cell.length_b   1.000
_cell.length_c   1.000
_cell.angle_alpha   90.00
_cell.angle_beta   90.00
_cell.angle_gamma   90.00
#
_symmetry.space_group_name_H-M   'P 1'
#
loop_
_entity.id
_entity.type
_entity.pdbx_description
1 polymer ?
#
loop_
_entity_poly.entity_id
_entity_poly.type
_entity_poly.pdbx_seq_one_letter_code
_entity_poly.pdbx_strand_id
1 'polypeptide(L)'
;MIPVSVLVVAKAPVPGLAKTRLAAGVGVDAAADIAAAALLDTLDAVADSPVAARVVALTGNLDDAKRASEIRCRLADFVVVTQRGEGFADRLANAHLDAAAATGGLPVLQIGMDTP
;
A
#
# COMPACT_ATOMS: atom_id res chain seq x y z
N MET A 1 -6.77 -21.66 -0.94
CA MET A 1 -6.03 -20.41 -1.20
C MET A 1 -5.59 -20.42 -2.65
N ILE A 2 -5.92 -19.38 -3.41
CA ILE A 2 -5.49 -19.16 -4.79
C ILE A 2 -3.96 -18.94 -4.77
N PRO A 3 -3.15 -19.63 -5.59
CA PRO A 3 -1.69 -19.54 -5.56
C PRO A 3 -1.19 -18.24 -6.22
N VAL A 4 -1.56 -17.10 -5.64
CA VAL A 4 -1.24 -15.74 -6.09
C VAL A 4 -0.81 -14.93 -4.86
N SER A 5 0.13 -14.02 -5.07
CA SER A 5 0.46 -12.95 -4.14
C SER A 5 -0.25 -11.68 -4.56
N VAL A 6 -1.05 -11.10 -3.67
CA VAL A 6 -1.59 -9.75 -3.90
C VAL A 6 -0.57 -8.72 -3.41
N LEU A 7 -0.16 -7.83 -4.30
CA LEU A 7 0.74 -6.73 -4.02
C LEU A 7 -0.05 -5.42 -3.98
N VAL A 8 -0.07 -4.76 -2.83
CA VAL A 8 -0.56 -3.39 -2.68
C VAL A 8 0.63 -2.44 -2.80
N VAL A 9 0.61 -1.55 -3.78
CA VAL A 9 1.61 -0.47 -3.88
C VAL A 9 1.06 0.76 -3.17
N ALA A 10 1.70 1.14 -2.07
CA ALA A 10 1.22 2.18 -1.16
C ALA A 10 2.26 3.24 -0.83
N LYS A 11 1.79 4.47 -0.61
CA LYS A 11 2.57 5.56 -0.02
C LYS A 11 1.95 5.94 1.31
N ALA A 12 2.78 6.23 2.31
CA ALA A 12 2.34 6.74 3.60
C ALA A 12 1.40 7.96 3.41
N PRO A 13 0.17 7.93 3.97
CA PRO A 13 -0.82 8.98 3.79
C PRO A 13 -0.51 10.21 4.64
N VAL A 14 0.49 10.98 4.20
CA VAL A 14 0.99 12.18 4.88
C VAL A 14 0.30 13.44 4.31
N PRO A 15 -0.20 14.37 5.15
CA PRO A 15 -0.74 15.66 4.70
C PRO A 15 0.20 16.41 3.75
N GLY A 16 -0.34 16.92 2.66
CA GLY A 16 0.42 17.64 1.63
C GLY A 16 1.22 16.75 0.67
N LEU A 17 1.39 15.46 0.98
CA LEU A 17 2.09 14.48 0.12
C LEU A 17 1.17 13.43 -0.50
N ALA A 18 0.02 13.18 0.12
CA ALA A 18 -1.01 12.26 -0.35
C ALA A 18 -2.15 13.03 -1.02
N LYS A 19 -2.68 12.45 -2.11
CA LYS A 19 -3.91 12.90 -2.79
C LYS A 19 -3.95 14.42 -3.03
N THR A 20 -2.86 15.01 -3.52
CA THR A 20 -2.71 16.47 -3.67
C THR A 20 -3.77 17.12 -4.57
N ARG A 21 -4.29 16.39 -5.56
CA ARG A 21 -5.43 16.85 -6.38
C ARG A 21 -6.73 16.95 -5.57
N LEU A 22 -7.00 16.00 -4.68
CA LEU A 22 -8.16 16.02 -3.79
C LEU A 22 -8.01 17.14 -2.74
N ALA A 23 -6.78 17.32 -2.22
CA ALA A 23 -6.46 18.35 -1.24
C ALA A 23 -6.82 19.77 -1.71
N ALA A 24 -6.80 20.04 -3.02
CA ALA A 24 -7.22 21.33 -3.57
C ALA A 24 -8.70 21.67 -3.27
N GLY A 25 -9.56 20.66 -3.06
CA GLY A 25 -10.97 20.85 -2.73
C GLY A 25 -11.30 20.70 -1.25
N VAL A 26 -10.61 19.79 -0.53
CA VAL A 26 -10.97 19.41 0.85
C VAL A 26 -9.93 19.79 1.92
N GLY A 27 -8.79 20.34 1.50
CA GLY A 27 -7.65 20.59 2.38
C GLY A 27 -6.72 19.39 2.56
N VAL A 28 -5.47 19.67 2.92
CA VAL A 28 -4.39 18.67 2.99
C VAL A 28 -4.60 17.62 4.07
N ASP A 29 -5.17 17.99 5.22
CA ASP A 29 -5.43 17.07 6.32
C ASP A 29 -6.54 16.07 5.98
N ALA A 30 -7.66 16.57 5.47
CA ALA A 30 -8.78 15.72 5.08
C ALA A 30 -8.40 14.80 3.91
N ALA A 31 -7.65 15.29 2.93
CA ALA A 31 -7.19 14.46 1.81
C ALA A 31 -6.27 13.32 2.27
N ALA A 32 -5.39 13.57 3.25
CA ALA A 32 -4.55 12.53 3.83
C ALA A 32 -5.34 11.55 4.70
N ASP A 33 -6.35 12.02 5.45
CA ASP A 33 -7.20 11.12 6.24
C ASP A 33 -8.05 10.20 5.34
N ILE A 34 -8.59 10.73 4.23
CA ILE A 34 -9.27 9.93 3.21
C ILE A 34 -8.30 8.92 2.58
N ALA A 35 -7.05 9.31 2.30
CA ALA A 35 -6.05 8.38 1.79
C ALA A 35 -5.70 7.27 2.79
N ALA A 36 -5.68 7.58 4.08
CA ALA A 36 -5.45 6.60 5.14
C ALA A 36 -6.63 5.63 5.29
N ALA A 37 -7.87 6.14 5.27
CA ALA A 37 -9.07 5.31 5.27
C ALA A 37 -9.10 4.37 4.06
N ALA A 38 -8.88 4.89 2.85
CA ALA A 38 -8.87 4.08 1.64
C ALA A 38 -7.79 2.99 1.65
N LEU A 39 -6.62 3.27 2.24
CA LEU A 39 -5.58 2.26 2.43
C LEU A 39 -6.04 1.17 3.40
N LEU A 40 -6.65 1.53 4.53
CA LEU A 40 -7.14 0.56 5.51
C LEU A 40 -8.23 -0.33 4.90
N ASP A 41 -9.21 0.25 4.21
CA ASP A 41 -10.28 -0.50 3.53
C ASP A 41 -9.69 -1.44 2.46
N THR A 42 -8.70 -0.97 1.69
CA THR A 42 -7.97 -1.81 0.72
C THR A 42 -7.26 -2.97 1.41
N LEU A 43 -6.59 -2.73 2.55
CA LEU A 43 -5.88 -3.76 3.29
C LEU A 43 -6.84 -4.77 3.91
N ASP A 44 -7.99 -4.35 4.43
CA ASP A 44 -9.01 -5.25 4.96
C ASP A 44 -9.55 -6.17 3.84
N ALA A 45 -9.87 -5.62 2.67
CA ALA A 45 -10.31 -6.41 1.52
C ALA A 45 -9.25 -7.43 1.05
N VAL A 46 -7.97 -7.06 1.05
CA VAL A 46 -6.88 -7.98 0.69
C VAL A 46 -6.65 -9.02 1.79
N ALA A 47 -6.79 -8.66 3.06
CA ALA A 47 -6.69 -9.60 4.19
C ALA A 47 -7.75 -10.70 4.06
N ASP A 48 -8.98 -10.33 3.73
CA ASP A 48 -10.12 -11.26 3.57
C ASP A 48 -10.10 -12.05 2.25
N SER A 49 -9.24 -11.67 1.29
CA SER A 49 -9.12 -12.36 0.02
C SER A 49 -8.50 -13.76 0.18
N PRO A 50 -9.00 -14.80 -0.53
CA PRO A 50 -8.54 -16.18 -0.40
C PRO A 50 -7.24 -16.45 -1.20
N VAL A 51 -6.21 -15.61 -1.04
CA VAL A 51 -4.94 -15.64 -1.78
C VAL A 51 -3.79 -16.15 -0.94
N ALA A 52 -2.84 -16.85 -1.54
CA ALA A 52 -1.75 -17.52 -0.83
C ALA A 52 -0.81 -16.55 -0.09
N ALA A 53 -0.62 -15.33 -0.59
CA ALA A 53 0.22 -14.33 0.05
C ALA A 53 -0.29 -12.89 -0.16
N ARG A 54 0.13 -12.00 0.73
CA ARG A 54 -0.25 -10.58 0.76
C ARG A 54 0.99 -9.74 1.05
N VAL A 55 1.29 -8.82 0.15
CA VAL A 55 2.49 -7.97 0.20
C VAL A 55 2.07 -6.51 0.09
N VAL A 56 2.71 -5.64 0.87
CA VAL A 56 2.61 -4.19 0.70
C VAL A 56 3.97 -3.64 0.34
N ALA A 57 4.11 -3.05 -0.85
CA ALA A 57 5.27 -2.25 -1.19
C ALA A 57 5.01 -0.80 -0.73
N LEU A 58 5.65 -0.40 0.37
CA LEU A 58 5.41 0.87 1.04
C LEU A 58 6.55 1.87 0.78
N THR A 59 6.19 3.14 0.61
CA THR A 59 7.15 4.25 0.63
C THR A 59 6.65 5.40 1.52
N GLY A 60 7.57 6.20 2.05
CA GLY A 60 7.28 7.29 2.97
C GLY A 60 7.32 6.85 4.45
N ASN A 61 7.28 7.84 5.33
CA ASN A 61 7.34 7.64 6.77
C ASN A 61 5.93 7.54 7.36
N LEU A 62 5.63 6.43 8.05
CA LEU A 62 4.34 6.25 8.70
C LEU A 62 4.19 7.09 9.97
N ASP A 63 5.27 7.58 10.59
CA ASP A 63 5.15 8.46 11.77
C ASP A 63 4.52 9.81 11.41
N ASP A 64 4.64 10.22 10.15
CA ASP A 64 4.04 11.45 9.62
C ASP A 64 2.64 11.22 9.02
N ALA A 65 2.17 9.96 8.99
CA ALA A 65 0.93 9.58 8.32
C ALA A 65 -0.31 9.78 9.20
N LYS A 66 -1.45 10.08 8.56
CA LYS A 66 -2.75 9.96 9.22
C LYS A 66 -3.02 8.49 9.55
N ARG A 67 -3.64 8.24 10.71
CA ARG A 67 -4.02 6.90 11.22
C ARG A 67 -2.83 5.93 11.30
N ALA A 68 -1.64 6.43 11.63
CA ALA A 68 -0.39 5.66 11.66
C ALA A 68 -0.48 4.38 12.51
N SER A 69 -1.11 4.44 13.69
CA SER A 69 -1.28 3.28 14.57
C SER A 69 -2.14 2.20 13.95
N GLU A 70 -3.29 2.58 13.37
CA GLU A 70 -4.21 1.67 12.68
C GLU A 70 -3.51 1.02 11.48
N ILE A 71 -2.83 1.81 10.66
CA ILE A 71 -2.08 1.31 9.50
C ILE A 71 -0.99 0.34 9.96
N ARG A 72 -0.20 0.66 10.99
CA ARG A 72 0.84 -0.25 11.51
C ARG A 72 0.25 -1.56 12.02
N CYS A 73 -0.85 -1.50 12.75
CA CYS A 73 -1.56 -2.68 13.21
C CYS A 73 -2.01 -3.53 12.02
N ARG A 74 -2.58 -2.89 11.00
CA ARG A 74 -3.05 -3.56 9.78
C ARG A 74 -1.92 -3.98 8.82
N LEU A 75 -0.70 -3.48 8.97
CA LEU A 75 0.43 -4.01 8.21
C LEU A 75 1.01 -5.30 8.83
N ALA A 76 0.62 -5.66 10.06
CA ALA A 76 1.17 -6.81 10.76
C ALA A 76 0.83 -8.17 10.12
N ASP A 77 -0.29 -8.30 9.39
CA ASP A 77 -0.62 -9.54 8.64
C ASP A 77 -0.19 -9.49 7.16
N PHE A 78 0.67 -8.53 6.80
CA PHE A 78 1.24 -8.40 5.46
C PHE A 78 2.75 -8.56 5.51
N VAL A 79 3.33 -9.07 4.42
CA VAL A 79 4.76 -8.87 4.17
C VAL A 79 4.94 -7.45 3.66
N VAL A 80 5.70 -6.63 4.39
CA VAL A 80 5.98 -5.25 3.99
C VAL A 80 7.37 -5.16 3.36
N VAL A 81 7.44 -4.62 2.14
CA VAL A 81 8.70 -4.34 1.43
C VAL A 81 8.82 -2.86 1.14
N THR A 82 10.05 -2.34 1.12
CA THR A 82 10.30 -0.95 0.75
C THR A 82 10.25 -0.78 -0.76
N GLN A 83 9.60 0.27 -1.27
CA GLN A 83 9.71 0.59 -2.70
C GLN A 83 11.11 1.13 -3.03
N ARG A 84 11.72 0.60 -4.11
CA ARG A 84 13.05 1.01 -4.60
C ARG A 84 13.01 1.40 -6.08
N GLY A 85 13.89 2.31 -6.48
CA GLY A 85 14.00 2.83 -7.85
C GLY A 85 13.74 4.33 -7.93
N GLU A 86 14.30 4.96 -8.96
CA GLU A 86 14.25 6.42 -9.16
C GLU A 86 12.88 6.86 -9.71
N GLY A 87 12.37 6.11 -10.69
CA GLY A 87 11.11 6.40 -11.36
C GLY A 87 9.90 5.66 -10.77
N PHE A 88 8.71 6.11 -11.17
CA PHE A 88 7.48 5.37 -10.87
C PHE A 88 7.49 3.96 -11.50
N ALA A 89 7.89 3.85 -12.77
CA ALA A 89 7.99 2.57 -13.46
C ALA A 89 8.98 1.61 -12.77
N ASP A 90 10.15 2.10 -12.38
CA ASP A 90 11.15 1.31 -11.65
C ASP A 90 10.58 0.79 -10.33
N ARG A 91 9.89 1.65 -9.58
CA ARG A 91 9.26 1.26 -8.31
C ARG A 91 8.21 0.17 -8.51
N LEU A 92 7.39 0.23 -9.56
CA LEU A 92 6.41 -0.81 -9.86
C LEU A 92 7.08 -2.14 -10.24
N ALA A 93 8.08 -2.09 -11.12
CA ALA A 93 8.81 -3.28 -11.56
C ALA A 93 9.53 -3.94 -10.37
N ASN A 94 10.21 -3.14 -9.56
CA ASN A 94 10.92 -3.63 -8.38
C ASN A 94 9.96 -4.17 -7.32
N ALA A 95 8.81 -3.54 -7.10
CA ALA A 95 7.81 -4.06 -6.17
C ALA A 95 7.29 -5.44 -6.58
N HIS A 96 7.10 -5.71 -7.88
CA HIS A 96 6.76 -7.05 -8.38
C HIS A 96 7.87 -8.07 -8.11
N LEU A 97 9.12 -7.72 -8.41
CA LEU A 97 10.27 -8.60 -8.16
C LEU A 97 10.42 -8.92 -6.67
N ASP A 98 10.29 -7.91 -5.82
CA ASP A 98 10.46 -8.04 -4.38
C ASP A 98 9.29 -8.83 -3.75
N ALA A 99 8.06 -8.62 -4.23
CA ALA A 99 6.89 -9.41 -3.83
C ALA A 99 7.00 -10.88 -4.26
N ALA A 100 7.44 -11.15 -5.49
CA ALA A 100 7.67 -12.51 -5.97
C ALA A 100 8.77 -13.19 -5.13
N ALA A 101 9.89 -12.51 -4.88
CA ALA A 101 10.99 -13.04 -4.07
C ALA A 101 10.54 -13.36 -2.63
N ALA A 102 9.79 -12.46 -1.99
CA ALA A 102 9.32 -12.63 -0.63
C ALA A 102 8.26 -13.73 -0.46
N THR A 103 7.65 -14.19 -1.56
CA THR A 103 6.55 -15.17 -1.54
C THR A 103 6.89 -16.47 -2.25
N GLY A 104 8.17 -16.72 -2.54
CA GLY A 104 8.61 -17.98 -3.15
C GLY A 104 8.28 -18.10 -4.64
N GLY A 105 8.19 -16.97 -5.34
CA GLY A 105 7.97 -16.91 -6.79
C GLY A 105 6.52 -17.02 -7.22
N LEU A 106 5.56 -16.77 -6.32
CA LEU A 106 4.15 -16.76 -6.68
C LEU A 106 3.85 -15.70 -7.77
N PRO A 107 2.91 -15.96 -8.69
CA PRO A 107 2.35 -14.94 -9.56
C PRO A 107 1.85 -13.74 -8.75
N VAL A 108 2.17 -12.53 -9.20
CA VAL A 108 1.84 -11.28 -8.50
C VAL A 108 0.66 -10.59 -9.18
N LEU A 109 -0.38 -10.28 -8.40
CA LEU A 109 -1.47 -9.39 -8.79
C LEU A 109 -1.30 -8.06 -8.06
N GLN A 110 -1.01 -7.00 -8.79
CA GLN A 110 -0.87 -5.67 -8.21
C GLN A 110 -2.20 -4.92 -8.16
N ILE A 111 -2.49 -4.29 -7.03
CA ILE A 111 -3.52 -3.25 -6.88
C ILE A 111 -2.94 -1.97 -6.29
N GLY A 112 -3.64 -0.85 -6.48
CA GLY A 112 -3.31 0.42 -5.83
C GLY A 112 -3.87 0.50 -4.41
N MET A 113 -3.25 1.33 -3.57
CA MET A 113 -3.70 1.59 -2.19
C MET A 113 -5.05 2.31 -2.07
N ASP A 114 -5.61 2.78 -3.18
CA ASP A 114 -6.80 3.60 -3.25
C ASP A 114 -7.96 2.86 -3.93
N THR A 115 -8.12 1.59 -3.56
CA THR A 115 -9.17 0.69 -4.03
C THR A 115 -10.10 0.30 -2.86
N PRO A 116 -10.76 1.27 -2.20
CA PRO A 116 -11.68 1.00 -1.09
C PRO A 116 -12.95 0.27 -1.56
#